data_AF-A0A1B2Z2C0-F1
#
_entry.id   AF-A0A1B2Z2C0-F1
#
_cell.length_a   1.000
_cell.length_b   1.000
_cell.length_c   1.000
_cell.angle_alpha   90.00
_cell.angle_beta   90.00
_cell.angle_gamma   90.00
#
_symmetry.space_group_name_H-M   'P 1'
#
loop_
_entity.id
_entity.type
_entity.pdbx_description
1 polymer ?
#
loop_
_entity_poly.entity_id
_entity_poly.type
_entity_poly.pdbx_seq_one_letter_code
_entity_poly.pdbx_strand_id
1 'polypeptide(L)'
;MCDSDLDGIFNLDEIANGCTDPFNADSDGDGLTDGEEITGADDPLTPLVPAGVSDPCNSCDPDDSDPSCYIDTDGDGVSDANENANGTSPTDPCSYSIAIITMPITSGADCDGDGLTDAIEVSGMSDPFNPCDPDSSGVECAYGIHIPTGFTPNGDNNNDVFSVVIGQDVTSFVLHIYDRWGNEIIKTDDKLMQWDGTHNSEECNSGVYAYLLEAVMNDGSGQLLSGNITLFR
;
A
#
# COMPACT_ATOMS: atom_id res chain seq x y z
N MET A 1 -38.04 5.95 0.85
CA MET A 1 -36.61 5.96 1.20
C MET A 1 -36.58 5.64 2.68
N CYS A 2 -35.80 4.63 3.07
CA CYS A 2 -35.62 4.33 4.49
C CYS A 2 -34.48 5.19 5.01
N ASP A 3 -34.60 5.50 6.29
CA ASP A 3 -33.62 6.03 7.22
C ASP A 3 -33.77 5.05 8.39
N SER A 4 -32.70 4.32 8.68
CA SER A 4 -32.74 3.06 9.45
C SER A 4 -32.48 3.29 10.94
N ASP A 5 -31.65 4.27 11.25
CA ASP A 5 -31.18 4.70 12.57
C ASP A 5 -31.74 6.06 12.99
N LEU A 6 -32.45 6.76 12.10
CA LEU A 6 -33.29 7.94 12.35
C LEU A 6 -32.51 9.21 12.69
N ASP A 7 -31.32 9.36 12.13
CA ASP A 7 -30.48 10.54 12.29
C ASP A 7 -30.78 11.66 11.28
N GLY A 8 -31.62 11.40 10.28
CA GLY A 8 -32.01 12.36 9.26
C GLY A 8 -31.26 12.25 7.93
N ILE A 9 -30.39 11.25 7.76
CA ILE A 9 -29.85 10.85 6.46
C ILE A 9 -30.50 9.54 5.97
N PHE A 10 -30.56 9.37 4.65
CA PHE A 10 -31.15 8.16 4.07
C PHE A 10 -30.06 7.12 3.84
N ASN A 11 -30.39 5.83 4.03
CA ASN A 11 -29.46 4.70 3.81
C ASN A 11 -28.72 4.75 2.47
N LEU A 12 -29.34 5.29 1.41
CA LEU A 12 -28.69 5.39 0.10
C LEU A 12 -27.64 6.51 0.05
N ASP A 13 -27.87 7.60 0.76
CA ASP A 13 -26.96 8.74 0.83
C ASP A 13 -25.76 8.38 1.73
N GLU A 14 -26.01 7.62 2.81
CA GLU A 14 -24.95 7.10 3.69
C GLU A 14 -23.98 6.15 2.97
N ILE A 15 -24.53 5.17 2.27
CA ILE A 15 -23.74 4.25 1.44
C ILE A 15 -22.95 5.01 0.36
N ALA A 16 -23.47 6.14 -0.13
CA ALA A 16 -22.81 6.94 -1.15
C ALA A 16 -21.70 7.84 -0.59
N ASN A 17 -21.83 8.32 0.65
CA ASN A 17 -20.79 9.09 1.35
C ASN A 17 -19.63 8.18 1.79
N GLY A 18 -19.91 6.91 2.08
CA GLY A 18 -18.90 5.85 2.24
C GLY A 18 -18.21 5.80 3.60
N CYS A 19 -18.42 6.78 4.47
CA CYS A 19 -17.88 6.81 5.83
C CYS A 19 -18.97 6.83 6.93
N THR A 20 -20.23 7.16 6.59
CA THR A 20 -21.41 7.05 7.47
C THR A 20 -22.07 5.66 7.35
N ASP A 21 -22.57 5.06 8.44
CA ASP A 21 -23.19 3.72 8.47
C ASP A 21 -24.72 3.78 8.58
N PRO A 22 -25.49 3.23 7.61
CA PRO A 22 -26.97 3.14 7.59
C PRO A 22 -27.67 2.52 8.79
N PHE A 23 -26.97 2.12 9.84
CA PHE A 23 -27.53 1.54 11.05
C PHE A 23 -26.91 2.12 12.32
N ASN A 24 -26.06 3.15 12.20
CA ASN A 24 -25.41 3.84 13.29
C ASN A 24 -25.56 5.36 13.11
N ALA A 25 -26.46 5.94 13.91
CA ALA A 25 -26.77 7.37 13.87
C ALA A 25 -25.59 8.30 14.20
N ASP A 26 -24.50 7.81 14.77
CA ASP A 26 -23.32 8.57 15.19
C ASP A 26 -22.09 7.73 14.77
N SER A 27 -21.68 7.90 13.52
CA SER A 27 -20.73 7.04 12.83
C SER A 27 -19.32 7.12 13.39
N ASP A 28 -18.88 8.31 13.80
CA ASP A 28 -17.57 8.53 14.38
C ASP A 28 -17.56 8.57 15.93
N GLY A 29 -18.72 8.58 16.57
CA GLY A 29 -18.85 8.45 18.03
C GLY A 29 -18.49 9.71 18.81
N ASP A 30 -18.49 10.89 18.17
CA ASP A 30 -18.18 12.17 18.81
C ASP A 30 -19.34 12.67 19.71
N GLY A 31 -20.55 12.14 19.50
CA GLY A 31 -21.76 12.45 20.24
C GLY A 31 -22.74 13.41 19.56
N LEU A 32 -22.50 13.79 18.31
CA LEU A 32 -23.48 14.32 17.35
C LEU A 32 -23.95 13.21 16.42
N THR A 33 -25.15 13.34 15.83
CA THR A 33 -25.54 12.40 14.77
C THR A 33 -25.00 12.80 13.41
N ASP A 34 -24.80 11.85 12.50
CA ASP A 34 -24.30 12.14 11.14
C ASP A 34 -25.17 13.20 10.44
N GLY A 35 -26.49 13.12 10.66
CA GLY A 35 -27.44 14.12 10.17
C GLY A 35 -27.31 15.50 10.84
N GLU A 36 -27.00 15.57 12.15
CA GLU A 36 -26.70 16.83 12.84
C GLU A 36 -25.47 17.51 12.24
N GLU A 37 -24.43 16.74 11.93
CA GLU A 37 -23.16 17.24 11.42
C GLU A 37 -23.27 17.73 9.98
N ILE A 38 -23.97 16.97 9.13
CA ILE A 38 -24.22 17.35 7.73
C ILE A 38 -25.10 18.61 7.64
N THR A 39 -26.06 18.77 8.55
CA THR A 39 -27.08 19.84 8.45
C THR A 39 -26.83 21.03 9.38
N GLY A 40 -26.04 20.86 10.44
CA GLY A 40 -25.88 21.78 11.56
C GLY A 40 -27.17 21.98 12.37
N ALA A 41 -28.16 21.10 12.22
CA ALA A 41 -29.45 21.21 12.89
C ALA A 41 -29.49 20.29 14.11
N ASP A 42 -29.43 20.91 15.29
CA ASP A 42 -29.50 20.27 16.61
C ASP A 42 -30.69 19.29 16.76
N ASP A 43 -30.39 18.04 17.10
CA ASP A 43 -31.33 17.08 17.66
C ASP A 43 -31.33 17.22 19.19
N PRO A 44 -32.45 17.64 19.82
CA PRO A 44 -32.53 17.76 21.27
C PRO A 44 -32.29 16.47 22.07
N LEU A 45 -32.13 15.32 21.42
CA LEU A 45 -31.84 14.03 22.03
C LEU A 45 -30.35 13.73 22.15
N THR A 46 -29.48 14.41 21.41
CA THR A 46 -28.03 14.21 21.50
C THR A 46 -27.42 15.05 22.64
N PRO A 47 -26.28 14.60 23.21
CA PRO A 47 -25.62 15.27 24.32
C PRO A 47 -24.89 16.56 23.93
N LEU A 48 -24.45 16.66 22.68
CA LEU A 48 -23.75 17.83 22.13
C LEU A 48 -24.70 18.71 21.33
N VAL A 49 -24.28 19.94 21.06
CA VAL A 49 -25.04 20.91 20.24
C VAL A 49 -24.14 21.29 19.06
N PRO A 50 -24.57 21.10 17.81
CA PRO A 50 -23.76 21.43 16.64
C PRO A 50 -23.30 22.89 16.66
N ALA A 51 -21.99 23.10 16.49
CA ALA A 51 -21.39 24.42 16.37
C ALA A 51 -21.37 24.94 14.91
N GLY A 52 -22.08 24.27 14.01
CA GLY A 52 -22.02 24.47 12.57
C GLY A 52 -22.27 23.14 11.85
N VAL A 53 -21.86 23.06 10.59
CA VAL A 53 -21.67 21.77 9.92
C VAL A 53 -20.28 21.24 10.26
N SER A 54 -20.18 19.93 10.51
CA SER A 54 -18.94 19.18 10.79
C SER A 54 -18.88 17.94 9.88
N ASP A 55 -17.77 17.22 9.94
CA ASP A 55 -17.52 15.98 9.19
C ASP A 55 -17.91 14.74 10.02
N PRO A 56 -18.95 13.98 9.62
CA PRO A 56 -19.50 12.86 10.40
C PRO A 56 -18.63 11.61 10.48
N CYS A 57 -17.39 11.73 10.03
CA CYS A 57 -16.41 10.66 9.92
C CYS A 57 -15.11 11.03 10.66
N ASN A 58 -15.14 12.12 11.43
CA ASN A 58 -14.00 12.71 12.10
C ASN A 58 -14.40 13.08 13.53
N SER A 59 -14.14 12.18 14.47
CA SER A 59 -14.51 12.32 15.90
C SER A 59 -13.84 13.48 16.65
N CYS A 60 -13.02 14.25 15.94
CA CYS A 60 -12.32 15.43 16.38
C CYS A 60 -12.87 16.74 15.80
N ASP A 61 -13.92 16.68 14.99
CA ASP A 61 -14.72 17.80 14.51
C ASP A 61 -16.09 17.69 15.18
N PRO A 62 -16.67 18.74 15.79
CA PRO A 62 -16.22 20.14 15.82
C PRO A 62 -15.29 20.55 16.95
N ASP A 63 -15.01 19.68 17.93
CA ASP A 63 -14.07 20.03 19.02
C ASP A 63 -12.61 19.73 18.65
N ASP A 64 -12.09 20.51 17.69
CA ASP A 64 -10.68 20.45 17.26
C ASP A 64 -9.69 20.88 18.37
N SER A 65 -10.17 21.25 19.56
CA SER A 65 -9.33 21.76 20.63
C SER A 65 -8.82 20.68 21.59
N ASP A 66 -9.35 19.46 21.52
CA ASP A 66 -8.89 18.35 22.34
C ASP A 66 -7.47 17.89 21.92
N PRO A 67 -6.48 17.88 22.83
CA PRO A 67 -5.13 17.41 22.52
C PRO A 67 -5.04 15.97 22.00
N SER A 68 -6.01 15.11 22.34
CA SER A 68 -6.08 13.73 21.85
C SER A 68 -6.31 13.63 20.34
N CYS A 69 -6.90 14.66 19.74
CA CYS A 69 -7.12 14.76 18.29
C CYS A 69 -5.87 14.96 17.44
N TYR A 70 -4.73 15.22 18.10
CA TYR A 70 -3.44 15.42 17.44
C TYR A 70 -2.42 14.34 17.80
N ILE A 71 -2.87 13.28 18.48
CA ILE A 71 -2.04 12.12 18.76
C ILE A 71 -2.20 11.17 17.58
N ASP A 72 -1.09 10.93 16.90
CA ASP A 72 -0.94 9.99 15.79
C ASP A 72 0.28 9.13 16.16
N THR A 73 0.02 7.91 16.63
CA THR A 73 1.03 7.06 17.26
C THR A 73 1.94 6.35 16.25
N ASP A 74 1.44 6.00 15.07
CA ASP A 74 2.22 5.32 14.01
C ASP A 74 2.62 6.23 12.83
N GLY A 75 2.06 7.43 12.77
CA GLY A 75 2.43 8.47 11.82
C GLY A 75 1.72 8.32 10.47
N ASP A 76 0.59 7.61 10.37
CA ASP A 76 -0.13 7.42 9.11
C ASP A 76 -1.05 8.59 8.71
N GLY A 77 -1.08 9.65 9.53
CA GLY A 77 -1.86 10.85 9.29
C GLY A 77 -3.31 10.77 9.76
N VAL A 78 -3.73 9.66 10.38
CA VAL A 78 -4.98 9.53 11.12
C VAL A 78 -4.66 9.61 12.62
N SER A 79 -5.52 10.25 13.41
CA SER A 79 -5.32 10.32 14.86
C SER A 79 -5.77 9.02 15.54
N ASP A 80 -5.16 8.67 16.67
CA ASP A 80 -5.55 7.52 17.49
C ASP A 80 -7.05 7.54 17.82
N ALA A 81 -7.65 8.73 17.98
CA ALA A 81 -9.08 8.91 18.22
C ALA A 81 -9.92 8.52 16.99
N ASN A 82 -9.55 9.02 15.81
CA ASN A 82 -10.23 8.72 14.55
C ASN A 82 -10.10 7.23 14.20
N GLU A 83 -8.99 6.60 14.54
CA GLU A 83 -8.82 5.17 14.26
C GLU A 83 -9.66 4.28 15.16
N ASN A 84 -9.76 4.63 16.44
CA ASN A 84 -10.64 3.90 17.37
C ASN A 84 -12.12 4.01 16.94
N ALA A 85 -12.52 5.16 16.38
CA ALA A 85 -13.85 5.37 15.83
C ALA A 85 -14.09 4.55 14.55
N ASN A 86 -13.13 4.60 13.61
CA ASN A 86 -13.26 3.99 12.29
C ASN A 86 -12.81 2.51 12.22
N GLY A 87 -12.37 1.93 13.35
CA GLY A 87 -11.97 0.53 13.44
C GLY A 87 -10.63 0.21 12.79
N THR A 88 -9.78 1.22 12.63
CA THR A 88 -8.39 1.09 12.20
C THR A 88 -7.44 0.99 13.42
N SER A 89 -6.12 0.90 13.22
CA SER A 89 -5.19 0.43 14.25
C SER A 89 -4.14 1.48 14.61
N PRO A 90 -4.18 2.07 15.82
CA PRO A 90 -3.27 3.17 16.24
C PRO A 90 -1.79 2.88 16.36
N THR A 91 -1.34 1.75 15.84
CA THR A 91 0.06 1.33 15.93
C THR A 91 0.51 0.62 14.67
N ASP A 92 -0.33 0.57 13.64
CA ASP A 92 -0.05 -0.07 12.37
C ASP A 92 -0.19 0.97 11.24
N PRO A 93 0.93 1.52 10.74
CA PRO A 93 0.89 2.61 9.78
C PRO A 93 0.34 2.22 8.40
N CYS A 94 -0.04 0.95 8.20
CA CYS A 94 -0.73 0.44 7.01
C CYS A 94 -2.19 0.09 7.28
N SER A 95 -2.75 0.57 8.38
CA SER A 95 -4.14 0.37 8.74
C SER A 95 -4.83 1.73 8.84
N TYR A 96 -5.16 2.35 7.71
CA TYR A 96 -5.95 3.58 7.66
C TYR A 96 -6.85 3.65 6.42
N SER A 97 -7.71 4.67 6.36
CA SER A 97 -8.47 5.04 5.17
C SER A 97 -8.08 6.45 4.74
N ILE A 98 -7.85 6.63 3.44
CA ILE A 98 -7.45 7.93 2.87
C ILE A 98 -8.48 9.03 3.18
N ALA A 99 -9.76 8.68 3.34
CA ALA A 99 -10.84 9.61 3.59
C ALA A 99 -10.75 10.32 4.96
N ILE A 100 -10.06 9.71 5.94
CA ILE A 100 -10.01 10.19 7.33
C ILE A 100 -8.63 10.72 7.74
N ILE A 101 -7.74 10.94 6.76
CA ILE A 101 -6.45 11.57 6.99
C ILE A 101 -6.67 13.05 7.35
N THR A 102 -6.32 13.42 8.57
CA THR A 102 -6.45 14.78 9.09
C THR A 102 -5.09 15.43 9.36
N MET A 103 -4.02 14.64 9.39
CA MET A 103 -2.65 15.04 9.70
C MET A 103 -1.66 14.66 8.58
N PRO A 104 -0.46 15.26 8.53
CA PRO A 104 0.58 14.84 7.60
C PRO A 104 1.08 13.43 7.91
N ILE A 105 1.16 12.59 6.89
CA ILE A 105 1.80 11.26 6.97
C ILE A 105 3.30 11.40 7.25
N THR A 106 3.80 10.75 8.30
CA THR A 106 5.21 10.78 8.75
C THR A 106 5.84 9.41 9.00
N SER A 107 5.06 8.32 8.92
CA SER A 107 5.50 6.93 9.17
C SER A 107 6.64 6.47 8.23
N GLY A 108 6.66 6.97 7.00
CA GLY A 108 7.55 6.49 5.94
C GLY A 108 7.24 5.06 5.49
N ALA A 109 6.00 4.59 5.76
CA ALA A 109 5.49 3.32 5.29
C ALA A 109 5.37 3.29 3.75
N ASP A 110 5.36 2.07 3.23
CA ASP A 110 5.16 1.69 1.83
C ASP A 110 4.27 0.44 1.91
N CYS A 111 2.96 0.69 1.99
CA CYS A 111 1.99 -0.31 2.47
C CYS A 111 1.64 -1.38 1.43
N ASP A 112 1.82 -1.07 0.15
CA ASP A 112 1.70 -2.04 -0.93
C ASP A 112 3.05 -2.63 -1.40
N GLY A 113 4.16 -2.05 -0.96
CA GLY A 113 5.51 -2.52 -1.21
C GLY A 113 6.03 -2.20 -2.60
N ASP A 114 5.46 -1.22 -3.31
CA ASP A 114 5.87 -0.85 -4.68
C ASP A 114 7.15 0.02 -4.73
N GLY A 115 7.61 0.49 -3.56
CA GLY A 115 8.81 1.30 -3.40
C GLY A 115 8.55 2.81 -3.37
N LEU A 116 7.30 3.25 -3.49
CA LEU A 116 6.84 4.59 -3.14
C LEU A 116 6.32 4.56 -1.71
N THR A 117 6.55 5.64 -0.96
CA THR A 117 5.97 5.74 0.39
C THR A 117 4.55 6.29 0.29
N ASP A 118 3.67 5.89 1.19
CA ASP A 118 2.29 6.37 1.31
C ASP A 118 2.17 7.91 1.24
N ALA A 119 3.08 8.62 1.92
CA ALA A 119 3.13 10.08 1.91
C ALA A 119 3.34 10.68 0.50
N ILE A 120 4.12 10.01 -0.35
CA ILE A 120 4.35 10.40 -1.75
C ILE A 120 3.09 10.11 -2.55
N GLU A 121 2.46 8.96 -2.34
CA GLU A 121 1.29 8.50 -3.09
C GLU A 121 0.05 9.35 -2.84
N VAL A 122 -0.30 9.59 -1.57
CA VAL A 122 -1.39 10.49 -1.19
C VAL A 122 -1.17 11.89 -1.75
N SER A 123 0.07 12.38 -1.79
CA SER A 123 0.40 13.68 -2.42
C SER A 123 0.34 13.66 -3.96
N GLY A 124 0.57 12.49 -4.56
CA GLY A 124 0.57 12.23 -5.99
C GLY A 124 -0.79 11.86 -6.57
N MET A 125 -1.83 11.76 -5.73
CA MET A 125 -3.16 11.24 -6.08
C MET A 125 -3.12 9.79 -6.57
N SER A 126 -2.26 8.96 -5.99
CA SER A 126 -2.31 7.50 -6.11
C SER A 126 -2.80 6.83 -4.82
N ASP A 127 -3.11 5.55 -4.90
CA ASP A 127 -3.62 4.68 -3.84
C ASP A 127 -2.48 3.91 -3.13
N PRO A 128 -2.16 4.24 -1.85
CA PRO A 128 -1.09 3.61 -1.07
C PRO A 128 -1.23 2.11 -0.80
N PHE A 129 -2.37 1.53 -1.14
CA PHE A 129 -2.67 0.11 -0.94
C PHE A 129 -2.73 -0.64 -2.27
N ASN A 130 -2.33 -0.01 -3.37
CA ASN A 130 -2.39 -0.56 -4.70
C ASN A 130 -1.05 -0.40 -5.42
N PRO A 131 -0.23 -1.47 -5.49
CA PRO A 131 1.14 -1.40 -6.02
C PRO A 131 1.21 -1.21 -7.53
N CYS A 132 0.06 -0.92 -8.13
CA CYS A 132 -0.18 -0.69 -9.52
C CYS A 132 -0.62 0.74 -9.86
N ASP A 133 -0.72 1.60 -8.86
CA ASP A 133 -1.14 2.99 -8.97
C ASP A 133 0.00 3.88 -8.46
N PRO A 134 0.49 4.88 -9.22
CA PRO A 134 -0.08 5.44 -10.44
C PRO A 134 0.33 4.73 -11.74
N ASP A 135 1.36 3.87 -11.72
CA ASP A 135 1.90 3.26 -12.94
C ASP A 135 1.34 1.87 -13.21
N SER A 136 0.14 1.84 -13.80
CA SER A 136 -0.51 0.60 -14.28
C SER A 136 0.31 -0.22 -15.31
N SER A 137 1.42 0.34 -15.81
CA SER A 137 2.36 -0.30 -16.73
C SER A 137 3.74 -0.58 -16.12
N GLY A 138 3.91 -0.25 -14.85
CA GLY A 138 5.14 -0.41 -14.09
C GLY A 138 5.51 -1.87 -13.89
N VAL A 139 6.76 -2.11 -13.50
CA VAL A 139 7.26 -3.46 -13.22
C VAL A 139 6.50 -4.11 -12.06
N GLU A 140 6.07 -3.32 -11.08
CA GLU A 140 5.26 -3.75 -9.93
C GLU A 140 3.81 -4.12 -10.32
N CYS A 141 3.36 -3.73 -11.52
CA CYS A 141 2.09 -4.17 -12.13
C CYS A 141 2.16 -5.43 -12.97
N ALA A 142 3.36 -6.00 -13.14
CA ALA A 142 3.51 -7.16 -13.99
C ALA A 142 2.73 -8.35 -13.41
N TYR A 143 2.24 -9.20 -14.32
CA TYR A 143 1.75 -10.53 -13.99
C TYR A 143 2.72 -11.58 -14.53
N GLY A 144 2.86 -12.67 -13.79
CA GLY A 144 3.79 -13.74 -14.07
C GLY A 144 5.23 -13.37 -13.71
N ILE A 145 6.16 -14.15 -14.25
CA ILE A 145 7.58 -14.02 -13.98
C ILE A 145 8.28 -13.75 -15.30
N HIS A 146 8.96 -12.60 -15.40
CA HIS A 146 9.75 -12.24 -16.58
C HIS A 146 11.24 -12.26 -16.25
N ILE A 147 11.98 -13.08 -16.98
CA ILE A 147 13.42 -13.28 -16.79
C ILE A 147 14.13 -12.84 -18.07
N PRO A 148 14.95 -11.77 -18.04
CA PRO A 148 15.70 -11.35 -19.21
C PRO A 148 16.76 -12.39 -19.58
N THR A 149 17.12 -12.44 -20.87
CA THR A 149 18.04 -13.46 -21.39
C THR A 149 19.50 -13.02 -21.41
N GLY A 150 19.79 -11.77 -21.07
CA GLY A 150 21.16 -11.25 -20.99
C GLY A 150 21.25 -9.76 -20.69
N PHE A 151 22.45 -9.35 -20.30
CA PHE A 151 22.77 -7.99 -19.88
C PHE A 151 24.21 -7.62 -20.27
N THR A 152 24.52 -6.33 -20.32
CA THR A 152 25.76 -5.72 -20.81
C THR A 152 26.38 -4.79 -19.76
N PRO A 153 26.97 -5.30 -18.65
CA PRO A 153 27.59 -4.49 -17.61
C PRO A 153 28.88 -3.80 -18.11
N ASN A 154 28.72 -2.69 -18.82
CA ASN A 154 29.78 -1.88 -19.44
C ASN A 154 29.84 -0.44 -18.89
N GLY A 155 28.89 -0.05 -18.03
CA GLY A 155 28.81 1.25 -17.36
C GLY A 155 28.21 2.37 -18.22
N ASP A 156 27.49 2.05 -19.29
CA ASP A 156 26.79 3.03 -20.13
C ASP A 156 25.36 3.37 -19.64
N ASN A 157 24.94 2.78 -18.51
CA ASN A 157 23.62 2.84 -17.90
C ASN A 157 22.50 2.21 -18.76
N ASN A 158 22.86 1.41 -19.77
CA ASN A 158 21.91 0.73 -20.63
C ASN A 158 22.11 -0.78 -20.53
N ASN A 159 21.16 -1.46 -19.89
CA ASN A 159 21.19 -2.91 -19.69
C ASN A 159 22.44 -3.37 -18.89
N ASP A 160 22.92 -2.54 -17.95
CA ASP A 160 24.10 -2.82 -17.13
C ASP A 160 23.84 -3.83 -16.01
N VAL A 161 22.58 -4.03 -15.63
CA VAL A 161 22.18 -4.93 -14.55
C VAL A 161 21.17 -5.95 -15.03
N PHE A 162 21.28 -7.16 -14.48
CA PHE A 162 20.27 -8.19 -14.59
C PHE A 162 19.33 -8.11 -13.38
N SER A 163 18.03 -8.03 -13.64
CA SER A 163 16.97 -8.15 -12.63
C SER A 163 15.83 -9.00 -13.17
N VAL A 164 15.13 -9.69 -12.28
CA VAL A 164 13.91 -10.44 -12.62
C VAL A 164 12.69 -9.61 -12.27
N VAL A 165 11.65 -9.71 -13.09
CA VAL A 165 10.34 -9.13 -12.76
C VAL A 165 9.49 -10.22 -12.13
N ILE A 166 9.08 -9.99 -10.89
CA ILE A 166 8.22 -10.88 -10.12
C ILE A 166 6.86 -10.19 -10.02
N GLY A 167 5.86 -10.74 -10.70
CA GLY A 167 4.52 -10.16 -10.75
C GLY A 167 3.69 -10.40 -9.50
N GLN A 168 2.56 -9.68 -9.40
CA GLN A 168 1.67 -9.70 -8.23
C GLN A 168 1.01 -11.06 -7.95
N ASP A 169 0.94 -11.92 -8.96
CA ASP A 169 0.41 -13.27 -8.85
C ASP A 169 1.42 -14.28 -8.25
N VAL A 170 2.61 -13.82 -7.84
CA VAL A 170 3.66 -14.63 -7.21
C VAL A 170 3.71 -14.37 -5.71
N THR A 171 3.41 -15.38 -4.91
CA THR A 171 3.44 -15.34 -3.44
C THR A 171 4.85 -15.44 -2.88
N SER A 172 5.71 -16.25 -3.50
CA SER A 172 7.11 -16.39 -3.08
C SER A 172 7.94 -16.94 -4.23
N PHE A 173 9.24 -16.63 -4.24
CA PHE A 173 10.17 -17.22 -5.18
C PHE A 173 11.55 -17.40 -4.56
N VAL A 174 12.36 -18.27 -5.18
CA VAL A 174 13.80 -18.36 -4.94
C VAL A 174 14.47 -18.47 -6.30
N LEU A 175 15.34 -17.51 -6.60
CA LEU A 175 16.18 -17.48 -7.79
C LEU A 175 17.57 -18.00 -7.47
N HIS A 176 18.03 -18.95 -8.27
CA HIS A 176 19.38 -19.49 -8.28
C HIS A 176 20.06 -19.16 -9.60
N ILE A 177 21.29 -18.66 -9.56
CA ILE A 177 22.14 -18.44 -10.74
C ILE A 177 23.44 -19.24 -10.58
N TYR A 178 23.80 -19.95 -11.63
CA TYR A 178 24.96 -20.82 -11.70
C TYR A 178 25.94 -20.36 -12.78
N ASP A 179 27.22 -20.51 -12.49
CA ASP A 179 28.28 -20.36 -13.49
C ASP A 179 28.27 -21.51 -14.51
N ARG A 180 29.16 -21.42 -15.51
CA ARG A 180 29.32 -22.44 -16.55
C ARG A 180 29.70 -23.83 -16.03
N TRP A 181 30.26 -23.92 -14.82
CA TRP A 181 30.70 -25.16 -14.20
C TRP A 181 29.65 -25.73 -13.23
N GLY A 182 28.51 -25.04 -13.05
CA GLY A 182 27.43 -25.44 -12.17
C GLY A 182 27.60 -24.99 -10.71
N ASN A 183 28.53 -24.09 -10.41
CA ASN A 183 28.62 -23.50 -9.08
C ASN A 183 27.57 -22.39 -8.93
N GLU A 184 26.84 -22.41 -7.82
CA GLU A 184 25.88 -21.36 -7.47
C GLU A 184 26.63 -20.09 -7.10
N ILE A 185 26.35 -19.00 -7.82
CA ILE A 185 26.96 -17.69 -7.58
C ILE A 185 25.98 -16.73 -6.90
N ILE A 186 24.67 -16.89 -7.14
CA ILE A 186 23.62 -16.08 -6.55
C ILE A 186 22.50 -17.01 -6.13
N LYS A 187 21.99 -16.77 -4.92
CA LYS A 187 20.74 -17.30 -4.43
C LYS A 187 20.00 -16.17 -3.73
N THR A 188 18.78 -15.88 -4.15
CA THR A 188 18.01 -14.74 -3.61
C THR A 188 16.51 -15.00 -3.72
N ASP A 189 15.77 -14.44 -2.79
CA ASP A 189 14.30 -14.29 -2.75
C ASP A 189 13.91 -12.79 -2.73
N ASP A 190 14.88 -11.90 -2.94
CA ASP A 190 14.70 -10.45 -2.95
C ASP A 190 14.30 -9.98 -4.35
N LYS A 191 13.08 -9.43 -4.48
CA LYS A 191 12.54 -8.91 -5.75
C LYS A 191 13.34 -7.71 -6.28
N LEU A 192 14.02 -6.98 -5.41
CA LEU A 192 14.84 -5.81 -5.75
C LEU A 192 16.28 -6.19 -6.11
N MET A 193 16.60 -7.49 -6.11
CA MET A 193 17.94 -7.94 -6.43
C MET A 193 18.34 -7.55 -7.86
N GLN A 194 19.50 -6.91 -7.96
CA GLN A 194 20.15 -6.56 -9.22
C GLN A 194 21.53 -7.19 -9.26
N TRP A 195 21.89 -7.74 -10.42
CA TRP A 195 23.22 -8.30 -10.66
C TRP A 195 23.95 -7.53 -11.75
N ASP A 196 25.06 -6.92 -11.39
CA ASP A 196 25.97 -6.18 -12.28
C ASP A 196 27.05 -7.07 -12.93
N GLY A 197 26.96 -8.38 -12.77
CA GLY A 197 27.99 -9.29 -13.27
C GLY A 197 29.23 -9.39 -12.37
N THR A 198 29.11 -9.03 -11.09
CA THR A 198 30.15 -9.27 -10.08
C THR A 198 29.75 -10.42 -9.14
N HIS A 199 30.74 -11.13 -8.60
CA HIS A 199 30.57 -12.14 -7.56
C HIS A 199 31.78 -12.08 -6.63
N ASN A 200 31.57 -11.95 -5.31
CA ASN A 200 32.64 -11.78 -4.32
C ASN A 200 33.62 -10.64 -4.62
N SER A 201 33.12 -9.51 -5.14
CA SER A 201 33.92 -8.35 -5.60
C SER A 201 34.83 -8.62 -6.81
N GLU A 202 34.69 -9.77 -7.47
CA GLU A 202 35.38 -10.08 -8.72
C GLU A 202 34.40 -10.05 -9.91
N GLU A 203 34.88 -9.55 -11.05
CA GLU A 203 34.11 -9.55 -12.28
C GLU A 203 33.94 -10.97 -12.82
N CYS A 204 32.70 -11.39 -13.01
CA CYS A 204 32.36 -12.66 -13.65
C CYS A 204 32.76 -12.63 -15.13
N ASN A 205 33.19 -13.77 -15.69
CA ASN A 205 33.58 -13.83 -17.11
C ASN A 205 32.37 -13.60 -18.03
N SER A 206 32.58 -12.92 -19.17
CA SER A 206 31.59 -12.91 -20.25
C SER A 206 31.27 -14.34 -20.70
N GLY A 207 29.99 -14.66 -20.79
CA GLY A 207 29.57 -16.04 -21.02
C GLY A 207 28.12 -16.30 -20.69
N VAL A 208 27.79 -17.59 -20.67
CA VAL A 208 26.44 -18.08 -20.40
C VAL A 208 26.39 -18.61 -18.97
N TYR A 209 25.44 -18.08 -18.21
CA TYR A 209 25.06 -18.47 -16.87
C TYR A 209 23.74 -19.21 -16.93
N ALA A 210 23.53 -20.20 -16.06
CA ALA A 210 22.26 -20.91 -15.96
C ALA A 210 21.45 -20.34 -14.80
N TYR A 211 20.12 -20.33 -14.92
CA TYR A 211 19.27 -20.01 -13.79
C TYR A 211 18.24 -21.12 -13.53
N LEU A 212 17.82 -21.20 -12.28
CA LEU A 212 16.67 -21.95 -11.81
C LEU A 212 15.86 -21.04 -10.90
N LEU A 213 14.58 -20.87 -11.18
CA LEU A 213 13.67 -20.10 -10.34
C LEU A 213 12.51 -20.99 -9.91
N GLU A 214 12.34 -21.11 -8.61
CA GLU A 214 11.23 -21.80 -7.95
C GLU A 214 10.26 -20.75 -7.46
N ALA A 215 8.98 -20.82 -7.81
CA ALA A 215 7.96 -19.87 -7.38
C ALA A 215 6.67 -20.55 -6.94
N VAL A 216 5.95 -19.91 -6.03
CA VAL A 216 4.58 -20.24 -5.62
C VAL A 216 3.68 -19.10 -6.03
N MET A 217 2.64 -19.39 -6.79
CA MET A 217 1.65 -18.42 -7.24
C MET A 217 0.52 -18.25 -6.21
N ASN A 218 -0.27 -17.19 -6.32
CA ASN A 218 -1.39 -16.90 -5.41
C ASN A 218 -2.48 -17.98 -5.42
N ASP A 219 -2.61 -18.75 -6.50
CA ASP A 219 -3.52 -19.91 -6.57
C ASP A 219 -2.96 -21.17 -5.87
N GLY A 220 -1.78 -21.06 -5.26
CA GLY A 220 -1.05 -22.15 -4.60
C GLY A 220 -0.28 -23.06 -5.55
N SER A 221 -0.30 -22.79 -6.86
CA SER A 221 0.47 -23.57 -7.83
C SER A 221 1.97 -23.27 -7.74
N GLY A 222 2.79 -24.29 -7.90
CA GLY A 222 4.25 -24.14 -7.99
C GLY A 222 4.69 -24.01 -9.45
N GLN A 223 5.55 -23.03 -9.74
CA GLN A 223 6.25 -22.89 -11.00
C GLN A 223 7.74 -23.15 -10.84
N LEU A 224 8.33 -23.84 -11.82
CA LEU A 224 9.78 -24.06 -11.93
C LEU A 224 10.23 -23.56 -13.30
N LEU A 225 10.98 -22.46 -13.31
CA LEU A 225 11.54 -21.86 -14.51
C LEU A 225 13.03 -22.14 -14.56
N SER A 226 13.54 -22.46 -15.75
CA SER A 226 14.98 -22.63 -15.96
C SER A 226 15.37 -22.16 -17.33
N GLY A 227 16.60 -21.69 -17.46
CA GLY A 227 17.09 -21.13 -18.71
C GLY A 227 18.52 -20.63 -18.61
N ASN A 228 18.87 -19.72 -19.52
CA ASN A 228 20.20 -19.14 -19.59
C ASN A 228 20.16 -17.61 -19.57
N ILE A 229 21.21 -17.03 -19.00
CA ILE A 229 21.49 -15.60 -18.97
C ILE A 229 22.82 -15.40 -19.67
N THR A 230 22.89 -14.47 -20.61
CA THR A 230 24.12 -14.14 -21.32
C THR A 230 24.69 -12.83 -20.82
N LEU A 231 25.91 -12.87 -20.29
CA LEU A 231 26.65 -11.69 -19.85
C LEU A 231 27.61 -11.26 -20.96
N PHE A 232 27.43 -10.04 -21.46
CA PHE A 232 28.29 -9.41 -22.46
C PHE A 232 29.08 -8.25 -21.86
N ARG A 233 30.32 -8.02 -22.32
CA ARG A 233 31.10 -6.81 -22.02
C ARG A 233 31.82 -6.34 -23.28
#